data_AF-A0A534CJS0-F1
#
_entry.id   AF-A0A534CJS0-F1
#
_cell.length_a   1.000
_cell.length_b   1.000
_cell.length_c   1.000
_cell.angle_alpha   90.00
_cell.angle_beta   90.00
_cell.angle_gamma   90.00
#
_symmetry.space_group_name_H-M   'P 1'
#
loop_
_entity.id
_entity.type
_entity.pdbx_description
1 polymer ?
#
loop_
_entity_poly.entity_id
_entity_poly.type
_entity_poly.pdbx_seq_one_letter_code
_entity_poly.pdbx_strand_id
1 'polypeptide(L)'
;MAVESAGASLGQARQALEEIEREAAPEFQGLSVAARRSINLAAIAHAEVLCLRVTQLKGALLKMAREATAHRETPDEYGSPKECVLLMGQIARAQRLINERTGWAGEIKARVARLQTAARYRGDADTAPLADSLAFSEGDVLALAALGAQAEKLPNVLAEDAWDLFRVLLR
;
A
#
# COMPACT_ATOMS: atom_id res chain seq x y z
N MET A 1 26.41 3.73 52.41
CA MET A 1 25.56 4.76 51.80
C MET A 1 25.29 4.55 50.30
N ALA A 2 26.23 4.72 49.37
CA ALA A 2 25.94 4.60 47.93
C ALA A 2 25.58 3.17 47.46
N VAL A 3 26.23 2.15 48.04
CA VAL A 3 25.97 0.73 47.73
C VAL A 3 24.61 0.27 48.29
N GLU A 4 24.19 0.81 49.43
CA GLU A 4 22.88 0.54 50.05
C GLU A 4 21.73 1.18 49.25
N SER A 5 21.92 2.40 48.73
CA SER A 5 20.89 3.04 47.89
C SER A 5 20.75 2.36 46.53
N ALA A 6 21.86 1.83 45.97
CA ALA A 6 21.82 1.01 44.76
C ALA A 6 21.09 -0.33 44.99
N GLY A 7 21.31 -0.97 46.14
CA GLY A 7 20.60 -2.20 46.53
C GLY A 7 19.10 -1.97 46.72
N ALA A 8 18.71 -0.86 47.36
CA ALA A 8 17.31 -0.48 47.52
C ALA A 8 16.60 -0.18 46.19
N SER A 9 17.26 0.55 45.29
CA SER A 9 16.74 0.85 43.95
C SER A 9 16.53 -0.42 43.11
N LEU A 10 17.47 -1.36 43.19
CA LEU A 10 17.39 -2.63 42.46
C LEU A 10 16.29 -3.54 43.03
N GLY A 11 16.06 -3.51 44.35
CA GLY A 11 14.92 -4.18 44.99
C GLY A 11 13.58 -3.62 44.52
N GLN A 12 13.42 -2.29 44.48
CA GLN A 12 12.22 -1.63 43.97
C GLN A 12 11.97 -1.94 42.49
N ALA A 13 13.00 -1.92 41.66
CA ALA A 13 12.87 -2.24 40.23
C ALA A 13 12.43 -3.69 39.97
N ARG A 14 12.93 -4.64 40.77
CA ARG A 14 12.51 -6.05 40.70
C ARG A 14 11.08 -6.25 41.15
N GLN A 15 10.67 -5.58 42.22
CA GLN A 15 9.30 -5.65 42.71
C GLN A 15 8.31 -5.06 41.71
N ALA A 16 8.65 -3.93 41.08
CA ALA A 16 7.85 -3.35 40.01
C ALA A 16 7.77 -4.26 38.76
N LEU A 17 8.86 -4.95 38.42
CA LEU A 17 8.85 -5.94 37.33
C LEU A 17 7.93 -7.12 37.67
N GLU A 18 8.02 -7.67 38.88
CA GLU A 18 7.13 -8.76 39.32
C GLU A 18 5.67 -8.34 39.36
N GLU A 19 5.37 -7.08 39.71
CA GLU A 19 4.01 -6.53 39.65
C GLU A 19 3.51 -6.48 38.20
N ILE A 20 4.32 -5.98 37.26
CA ILE A 20 3.99 -5.95 35.83
C ILE A 20 3.84 -7.36 35.24
N GLU A 21 4.71 -8.31 35.62
CA GLU A 21 4.64 -9.70 35.14
C GLU A 21 3.39 -10.45 35.66
N ARG A 22 2.86 -10.04 36.82
CA ARG A 22 1.61 -10.58 37.37
C ARG A 22 0.37 -9.95 36.76
N GLU A 23 0.48 -8.80 36.09
CA GLU A 23 -0.63 -8.22 35.34
C GLU A 23 -0.96 -9.13 34.15
N ALA A 24 -2.21 -9.61 34.08
CA ALA A 24 -2.68 -10.33 32.92
C ALA A 24 -2.60 -9.40 31.70
N ALA A 25 -1.93 -9.86 30.63
CA ALA A 25 -1.82 -9.08 29.40
C ALA A 25 -3.23 -8.68 28.94
N PRO A 26 -3.46 -7.40 28.63
CA PRO A 26 -4.78 -6.94 28.21
C PRO A 26 -5.20 -7.70 26.96
N GLU A 27 -6.47 -8.10 26.92
CA GLU A 27 -7.02 -8.80 25.78
C GLU A 27 -6.97 -7.90 24.53
N PHE A 28 -6.42 -8.44 23.44
CA PHE A 28 -6.37 -7.71 22.17
C PHE A 28 -7.78 -7.60 21.59
N GLN A 29 -8.41 -6.44 21.73
CA GLN A 29 -9.78 -6.17 21.25
C GLN A 29 -9.90 -6.10 19.72
N GLY A 30 -8.85 -6.49 18.98
CA GLY A 30 -8.79 -6.35 17.53
C GLY A 30 -8.42 -4.94 17.09
N LEU A 31 -8.44 -4.73 15.77
CA LEU A 31 -8.23 -3.42 15.18
C LEU A 31 -9.53 -2.61 15.25
N SER A 32 -9.44 -1.30 15.53
CA SER A 32 -10.58 -0.39 15.38
C SER A 32 -10.95 -0.19 13.91
N VAL A 33 -12.16 0.29 13.62
CA VAL A 33 -12.56 0.69 12.25
C VAL A 33 -11.59 1.73 11.69
N ALA A 34 -11.19 2.72 12.49
CA ALA A 34 -10.24 3.74 12.09
C ALA A 34 -8.85 3.17 11.74
N ALA A 35 -8.38 2.18 12.49
CA ALA A 35 -7.14 1.47 12.19
C ALA A 35 -7.25 0.67 10.89
N ARG A 36 -8.34 -0.09 10.70
CA ARG A 36 -8.59 -0.85 9.46
C ARG A 36 -8.68 0.07 8.24
N ARG A 37 -9.38 1.22 8.35
CA ARG A 37 -9.42 2.25 7.31
C ARG A 37 -8.03 2.76 6.97
N SER A 38 -7.21 3.07 7.97
CA SER A 38 -5.85 3.56 7.77
C SER A 38 -4.96 2.54 7.04
N ILE A 39 -5.06 1.26 7.40
CA ILE A 39 -4.35 0.16 6.73
C ILE A 39 -4.83 0.01 5.28
N ASN A 40 -6.14 0.06 5.05
CA ASN A 40 -6.73 -0.03 3.72
C ASN A 40 -6.25 1.13 2.81
N LEU A 41 -6.20 2.36 3.33
CA LEU A 41 -5.67 3.50 2.57
C LEU A 41 -4.16 3.34 2.29
N ALA A 42 -3.39 2.76 3.20
CA ALA A 42 -1.98 2.46 2.97
C ALA A 42 -1.78 1.41 1.87
N ALA A 43 -2.61 0.35 1.83
CA ALA A 43 -2.58 -0.65 0.77
C ALA A 43 -2.92 -0.04 -0.60
N ILE A 44 -3.97 0.81 -0.65
CA ILE A 44 -4.37 1.51 -1.87
C ILE A 44 -3.26 2.47 -2.33
N ALA A 45 -2.66 3.25 -1.44
CA ALA A 45 -1.53 4.13 -1.76
C ALA A 45 -0.34 3.35 -2.31
N HIS A 46 -0.07 2.16 -1.77
CA HIS A 46 1.00 1.29 -2.25
C HIS A 46 0.72 0.80 -3.68
N ALA A 47 -0.50 0.36 -3.96
CA ALA A 47 -0.95 -0.01 -5.30
C ALA A 47 -0.80 1.14 -6.30
N GLU A 48 -1.12 2.38 -5.91
CA GLU A 48 -0.92 3.55 -6.76
C GLU A 48 0.56 3.80 -7.09
N VAL A 49 1.47 3.62 -6.12
CA VAL A 49 2.93 3.73 -6.36
C VAL A 49 3.43 2.62 -7.28
N LEU A 50 2.93 1.39 -7.12
CA LEU A 50 3.26 0.29 -8.02
C LEU A 50 2.83 0.59 -9.45
N CYS A 51 1.59 1.04 -9.64
CA CYS A 51 1.09 1.45 -10.95
C CYS A 51 1.96 2.54 -11.57
N LEU A 52 2.33 3.57 -10.80
CA LEU A 52 3.25 4.62 -11.26
C LEU A 52 4.55 4.06 -11.81
N ARG A 53 5.23 3.20 -11.03
CA ARG A 53 6.52 2.62 -11.45
C ARG A 53 6.40 1.80 -12.73
N VAL A 54 5.29 1.09 -12.90
CA VAL A 54 5.04 0.32 -14.13
C VAL A 54 4.71 1.24 -15.32
N THR A 55 3.91 2.30 -15.12
CA THR A 55 3.56 3.25 -16.21
C THR A 55 4.74 4.04 -16.76
N GLN A 56 5.81 4.22 -15.98
CA GLN A 56 7.05 4.87 -16.47
C GLN A 56 7.71 4.07 -17.61
N LEU A 57 7.48 2.76 -17.66
CA LEU A 57 7.94 1.90 -18.73
C LEU A 57 6.93 1.96 -19.87
N LYS A 58 7.07 2.98 -20.74
CA LYS A 58 6.25 3.17 -21.96
C LYS A 58 5.86 1.82 -22.60
N GLY A 59 4.59 1.44 -22.50
CA GLY A 59 4.07 0.16 -22.98
C GLY A 59 2.80 -0.30 -22.26
N ALA A 60 2.13 -1.33 -22.80
CA ALA A 60 0.89 -1.88 -22.25
C ALA A 60 1.09 -2.76 -20.99
N LEU A 61 2.24 -2.67 -20.31
CA LEU A 61 2.63 -3.63 -19.27
C LEU A 61 1.70 -3.58 -18.05
N LEU A 62 1.21 -2.39 -17.66
CA LEU A 62 0.24 -2.28 -16.58
C LEU A 62 -1.09 -2.95 -16.93
N LYS A 63 -1.56 -2.75 -18.17
CA LYS A 63 -2.77 -3.41 -18.69
C LYS A 63 -2.60 -4.93 -18.70
N MET A 64 -1.48 -5.43 -19.23
CA MET A 64 -1.17 -6.86 -19.28
C MET A 64 -1.03 -7.48 -17.88
N ALA A 65 -0.42 -6.77 -16.93
CA ALA A 65 -0.31 -7.23 -15.54
C ALA A 65 -1.70 -7.38 -14.88
N ARG A 66 -2.59 -6.42 -15.12
CA ARG A 66 -3.98 -6.49 -14.67
C ARG A 66 -4.74 -7.64 -15.31
N GLU A 67 -4.63 -7.79 -16.64
CA GLU A 67 -5.24 -8.90 -17.36
C GLU A 67 -4.75 -10.26 -16.85
N ALA A 68 -3.44 -10.41 -16.62
CA ALA A 68 -2.87 -11.64 -16.07
C ALA A 68 -3.32 -11.97 -14.64
N THR A 69 -3.69 -10.95 -13.85
CA THR A 69 -4.21 -11.15 -12.48
C THR A 69 -5.71 -11.48 -12.52
N ALA A 70 -6.46 -10.89 -13.47
CA ALA A 70 -7.88 -11.13 -13.65
C ALA A 70 -8.22 -12.47 -14.33
N HIS A 71 -7.38 -12.94 -15.27
CA HIS A 71 -7.60 -14.19 -15.99
C HIS A 71 -6.94 -15.36 -15.25
N ARG A 72 -7.73 -16.41 -14.98
CA ARG A 72 -7.19 -17.69 -14.47
C ARG A 72 -6.52 -18.53 -15.56
N GLU A 73 -6.81 -18.22 -16.82
CA GLU A 73 -6.30 -18.94 -17.99
C GLU A 73 -5.24 -18.10 -18.67
N THR A 74 -4.11 -18.74 -18.97
CA THR A 74 -2.98 -18.13 -19.67
C THR A 74 -3.40 -17.84 -21.11
N PRO A 75 -3.26 -16.61 -21.63
CA PRO A 75 -3.51 -16.36 -23.05
C PRO A 75 -2.61 -17.24 -23.92
N ASP A 76 -3.19 -17.88 -24.93
CA ASP A 76 -2.43 -18.74 -25.87
C ASP A 76 -1.65 -17.93 -26.92
N GLU A 77 -1.86 -16.61 -26.99
CA GLU A 77 -1.29 -15.73 -28.01
C GLU A 77 -0.56 -14.53 -27.40
N TYR A 78 0.77 -14.64 -27.30
CA TYR A 78 1.67 -13.56 -26.87
C TYR A 78 2.39 -12.85 -28.03
N GLY A 79 2.06 -13.23 -29.27
CA GLY A 79 2.70 -12.76 -30.49
C GLY A 79 3.90 -13.60 -30.92
N SER A 80 4.76 -13.00 -31.73
CA SER A 80 5.96 -13.64 -32.26
C SER A 80 7.04 -13.84 -31.20
N PRO A 81 7.99 -14.78 -31.41
CA PRO A 81 9.11 -14.99 -30.48
C PRO A 81 9.91 -13.71 -30.18
N LYS A 82 10.02 -12.80 -31.16
CA LYS A 82 10.72 -11.51 -30.99
C LYS A 82 9.97 -10.59 -30.02
N GLU A 83 8.65 -10.54 -30.11
CA GLU A 83 7.80 -9.75 -29.21
C GLU A 83 7.86 -10.31 -27.79
N CYS A 84 7.87 -11.63 -27.62
CA CYS A 84 8.07 -12.27 -26.32
C CYS A 84 9.40 -11.86 -25.67
N VAL A 85 10.51 -11.87 -26.41
CA VAL A 85 11.83 -11.45 -25.87
C VAL A 85 11.81 -9.98 -25.46
N LEU A 86 11.17 -9.11 -26.25
CA LEU A 86 11.02 -7.69 -25.90
C LEU A 86 10.19 -7.51 -24.62
N LEU A 87 9.08 -8.26 -24.49
CA LEU A 87 8.22 -8.26 -23.31
C LEU A 87 8.98 -8.76 -22.08
N MET A 88 9.75 -9.84 -22.18
CA MET A 88 10.60 -10.33 -21.09
C MET A 88 11.59 -9.25 -20.63
N GLY A 89 12.19 -8.52 -21.58
CA GLY A 89 13.05 -7.38 -21.27
C GLY A 89 12.33 -6.22 -20.57
N GLN A 90 11.08 -5.95 -20.95
CA GLN A 90 10.22 -4.96 -20.26
C GLN A 90 9.87 -5.40 -18.84
N ILE A 91 9.49 -6.67 -18.65
CA ILE A 91 9.19 -7.25 -17.33
C ILE A 91 10.42 -7.16 -16.41
N ALA A 92 11.61 -7.54 -16.90
CA ALA A 92 12.85 -7.46 -16.12
C ALA A 92 13.23 -6.02 -15.73
N ARG A 93 12.88 -5.02 -16.57
CA ARG A 93 13.03 -3.60 -16.19
C ARG A 93 12.00 -3.19 -15.14
N ALA A 94 10.75 -3.62 -15.26
CA ALA A 94 9.70 -3.33 -14.28
C ALA A 94 10.03 -3.89 -12.91
N GLN A 95 10.50 -5.14 -12.85
CA GLN A 95 10.94 -5.78 -11.62
C GLN A 95 12.08 -5.01 -10.95
N ARG A 96 13.05 -4.50 -11.72
CA ARG A 96 14.12 -3.65 -11.17
C ARG A 96 13.58 -2.35 -10.58
N LEU A 97 12.74 -1.62 -11.31
CA LEU A 97 12.12 -0.39 -10.81
C LEU A 97 11.25 -0.61 -9.58
N ILE A 98 10.55 -1.75 -9.50
CA ILE A 98 9.74 -2.13 -8.34
C ILE A 98 10.64 -2.49 -7.15
N ASN A 99 11.78 -3.12 -7.39
CA ASN A 99 12.71 -3.50 -6.32
C ASN A 99 13.59 -2.32 -5.85
N GLU A 100 13.75 -1.29 -6.68
CA GLU A 100 14.37 -0.01 -6.30
C GLU A 100 13.41 0.79 -5.40
N ARG A 101 13.45 0.47 -4.10
CA ARG A 101 12.54 1.02 -3.08
C ARG A 101 12.89 2.44 -2.59
N THR A 102 13.85 3.10 -3.24
CA THR A 102 14.26 4.46 -2.87
C THR A 102 13.09 5.43 -3.05
N GLY A 103 12.80 6.23 -2.02
CA GLY A 103 11.73 7.23 -2.04
C GLY A 103 10.29 6.70 -1.84
N TRP A 104 10.09 5.38 -1.80
CA TRP A 104 8.76 4.77 -1.71
C TRP A 104 7.97 5.23 -0.48
N ALA A 105 8.60 5.22 0.69
CA ALA A 105 7.92 5.60 1.93
C ALA A 105 7.38 7.04 1.88
N GLY A 106 8.12 7.97 1.26
CA GLY A 106 7.69 9.35 1.08
C GLY A 106 6.50 9.47 0.13
N GLU A 107 6.56 8.78 -1.01
CA GLU A 107 5.46 8.78 -1.99
C GLU A 107 4.19 8.12 -1.45
N ILE A 108 4.32 6.97 -0.78
CA ILE A 108 3.21 6.27 -0.12
C ILE A 108 2.58 7.21 0.92
N LYS A 109 3.39 7.85 1.77
CA LYS A 109 2.89 8.78 2.80
C LYS A 109 2.12 9.95 2.18
N ALA A 110 2.64 10.55 1.11
CA ALA A 110 1.97 11.64 0.41
C ALA A 110 0.62 11.19 -0.17
N ARG A 111 0.56 9.99 -0.77
CA ARG A 111 -0.67 9.40 -1.31
C ARG A 111 -1.67 9.04 -0.22
N VAL A 112 -1.22 8.48 0.91
CA VAL A 112 -2.10 8.24 2.07
C VAL A 112 -2.73 9.54 2.55
N ALA A 113 -1.94 10.61 2.70
CA ALA A 113 -2.47 11.91 3.13
C ALA A 113 -3.55 12.44 2.18
N ARG A 114 -3.36 12.30 0.87
CA ARG A 114 -4.39 12.62 -0.12
C ARG A 114 -5.62 11.71 0.01
N LEU A 115 -5.42 10.40 0.11
CA LEU A 115 -6.52 9.45 0.22
C LEU A 115 -7.35 9.69 1.48
N GLN A 116 -6.72 10.11 2.59
CA GLN A 116 -7.42 10.46 3.82
C GLN A 116 -8.39 11.64 3.66
N THR A 117 -8.09 12.61 2.78
CA THR A 117 -8.99 13.74 2.51
C THR A 117 -10.08 13.40 1.50
N ALA A 118 -9.79 12.48 0.57
CA ALA A 118 -10.71 12.10 -0.51
C ALA A 118 -11.68 10.97 -0.13
N ALA A 119 -11.25 10.03 0.70
CA ALA A 119 -11.97 8.80 0.99
C ALA A 119 -13.35 9.05 1.61
N ARG A 120 -14.37 8.44 1.00
CA ARG A 120 -15.73 8.36 1.53
C ARG A 120 -16.09 6.91 1.77
N TYR A 121 -16.88 6.67 2.81
CA TYR A 121 -17.33 5.35 3.22
C TYR A 121 -18.86 5.28 3.12
N ARG A 122 -19.39 4.07 2.89
CA ARG A 122 -20.85 3.86 2.81
C ARG A 122 -21.52 4.09 4.17
N GLY A 123 -20.87 3.71 5.26
CA GLY A 123 -21.31 3.96 6.63
C GLY A 123 -20.17 3.87 7.65
N ASP A 124 -20.50 4.04 8.92
CA ASP A 124 -19.51 4.17 10.01
C ASP A 124 -18.77 2.87 10.33
N ALA A 125 -19.37 1.72 10.02
CA ALA A 125 -18.73 0.41 10.19
C ALA A 125 -17.87 0.00 8.99
N ASP A 126 -18.04 0.63 7.83
CA ASP A 126 -17.33 0.26 6.60
C ASP A 126 -15.87 0.71 6.64
N THR A 127 -14.98 -0.17 6.19
CA THR A 127 -13.53 0.01 6.24
C THR A 127 -12.90 0.16 4.86
N ALA A 128 -13.57 -0.35 3.82
CA ALA A 128 -13.23 -0.10 2.42
C ALA A 128 -13.90 1.19 1.94
N PRO A 129 -13.14 2.14 1.36
CA PRO A 129 -13.72 3.36 0.81
C PRO A 129 -14.49 3.08 -0.49
N LEU A 130 -15.38 3.99 -0.86
CA LEU A 130 -16.05 3.99 -2.15
C LEU A 130 -15.04 4.32 -3.25
N ALA A 131 -14.94 3.47 -4.28
CA ALA A 131 -13.94 3.62 -5.34
C ALA A 131 -13.99 5.00 -6.02
N ASP A 132 -15.18 5.51 -6.31
CA ASP A 132 -15.37 6.81 -6.97
C ASP A 132 -14.87 7.99 -6.12
N SER A 133 -14.82 7.83 -4.80
CA SER A 133 -14.28 8.88 -3.91
C SER A 133 -12.76 9.04 -4.00
N LEU A 134 -12.06 8.04 -4.52
CA LEU A 134 -10.60 8.03 -4.61
C LEU A 134 -10.07 8.50 -5.96
N ALA A 135 -10.97 8.72 -6.93
CA ALA A 135 -10.60 9.14 -8.27
C ALA A 135 -9.81 10.46 -8.23
N PHE A 136 -8.71 10.51 -8.99
CA PHE A 136 -7.93 11.74 -9.15
C PHE A 136 -8.82 12.86 -9.72
N SER A 137 -8.91 13.96 -8.99
CA SER A 137 -9.67 15.16 -9.37
C SER A 137 -8.76 16.19 -10.03
N GLU A 138 -9.35 17.10 -10.80
CA GLU A 138 -8.63 18.24 -11.39
C GLU A 138 -8.05 19.11 -10.28
N GLY A 139 -6.74 19.38 -10.31
CA GLY A 139 -6.01 20.11 -9.25
C GLY A 139 -5.23 19.22 -8.26
N ASP A 140 -5.26 17.90 -8.41
CA ASP A 140 -4.44 17.00 -7.59
C ASP A 140 -2.95 17.12 -7.94
N VAL A 141 -2.19 17.73 -7.04
CA VAL A 141 -0.74 17.98 -7.19
C VAL A 141 0.03 16.67 -7.41
N LEU A 142 -0.43 15.57 -6.81
CA LEU A 142 0.23 14.26 -6.96
C LEU A 142 0.03 13.64 -8.35
N ALA A 143 -1.07 13.98 -9.05
CA ALA A 143 -1.29 13.53 -10.43
C ALA A 143 -0.39 14.30 -11.40
N LEU A 144 -0.24 15.62 -11.19
CA LEU A 144 0.54 16.51 -12.06
C LEU A 144 2.06 16.34 -11.88
N ALA A 145 2.53 16.16 -10.64
CA ALA A 145 3.97 16.09 -10.34
C ALA A 145 4.61 14.73 -10.71
N ALA A 146 3.87 13.62 -10.62
CA ALA A 146 4.45 12.28 -10.76
C ALA A 146 4.63 11.81 -12.21
N LEU A 147 3.91 12.41 -13.17
CA LEU A 147 3.83 11.94 -14.56
C LEU A 147 4.23 13.00 -15.60
N GLY A 148 4.43 14.26 -15.18
CA GLY A 148 4.68 15.38 -16.10
C GLY A 148 3.48 15.69 -17.00
N ALA A 149 3.65 16.60 -17.97
CA ALA A 149 2.58 17.08 -18.85
C ALA A 149 2.00 16.04 -19.84
N GLN A 150 2.41 14.77 -19.76
CA GLN A 150 1.93 13.66 -20.62
C GLN A 150 1.44 12.46 -19.79
N ALA A 151 0.75 12.73 -18.70
CA ALA A 151 0.18 11.72 -17.84
C ALA A 151 -1.04 11.06 -18.49
N GLU A 152 -0.92 9.83 -18.99
CA GLU A 152 -2.05 8.89 -18.90
C GLU A 152 -2.48 8.88 -17.43
N LYS A 153 -3.70 9.32 -17.16
CA LYS A 153 -4.24 9.43 -15.79
C LYS A 153 -4.06 8.06 -15.12
N LEU A 154 -3.38 8.03 -13.96
CA LEU A 154 -3.26 6.81 -13.15
C LEU A 154 -4.64 6.15 -13.01
N PRO A 155 -4.74 4.83 -13.21
CA PRO A 155 -6.01 4.13 -13.03
C PRO A 155 -6.51 4.29 -11.61
N ASN A 156 -7.84 4.25 -11.45
CA ASN A 156 -8.42 4.11 -10.12
C ASN A 156 -8.18 2.67 -9.66
N VAL A 157 -7.10 2.48 -8.89
CA VAL A 157 -6.63 1.15 -8.49
C VAL A 157 -7.68 0.34 -7.73
N LEU A 158 -8.58 1.01 -6.99
CA LEU A 158 -9.66 0.34 -6.29
C LEU A 158 -10.83 -0.02 -7.20
N ALA A 159 -11.21 0.87 -8.13
CA ALA A 159 -12.28 0.57 -9.09
C ALA A 159 -11.89 -0.55 -10.06
N GLU A 160 -10.61 -0.61 -10.41
CA GLU A 160 -10.05 -1.57 -11.35
C GLU A 160 -9.55 -2.86 -10.70
N ASP A 161 -9.72 -3.00 -9.37
CA ASP A 161 -9.17 -4.07 -8.54
C ASP A 161 -7.70 -4.38 -8.87
N ALA A 162 -6.92 -3.33 -9.09
CA ALA A 162 -5.53 -3.47 -9.47
C ALA A 162 -4.76 -4.20 -8.35
N TRP A 163 -4.05 -5.27 -8.72
CA TRP A 163 -3.30 -6.13 -7.80
C TRP A 163 -4.16 -6.92 -6.79
N ASP A 164 -5.41 -7.28 -7.14
CA ASP A 164 -6.34 -8.01 -6.27
C ASP A 164 -6.58 -7.29 -4.92
N LEU A 165 -6.67 -5.96 -4.94
CA LEU A 165 -6.81 -5.14 -3.73
C LEU A 165 -7.97 -5.61 -2.84
N PHE A 166 -9.12 -6.00 -3.40
CA PHE A 166 -10.25 -6.48 -2.61
C PHE A 166 -9.95 -7.71 -1.75
N ARG A 167 -8.90 -8.48 -2.08
CA ARG A 167 -8.44 -9.63 -1.29
C ARG A 167 -7.57 -9.22 -0.10
N VAL A 168 -6.96 -8.03 -0.17
CA VAL A 168 -6.04 -7.50 0.84
C VAL A 168 -6.74 -6.53 1.79
N LEU A 169 -7.79 -5.86 1.34
CA LEU A 169 -8.54 -4.92 2.18
C LEU A 169 -9.17 -5.63 3.38
N LEU A 170 -8.94 -5.05 4.56
CA LEU A 170 -9.55 -5.47 5.80
C LEU A 170 -11.03 -5.11 5.79
N ARG A 171 -11.88 -6.03 6.26
CA ARG A 171 -13.32 -5.83 6.47
C ARG A 171 -13.55 -5.36 7.90
#